data_AF-W2CEQ1-F1
#
_entry.id   AF-W2CEQ1-F1
#
_cell.length_a   1.000
_cell.length_b   1.000
_cell.length_c   1.000
_cell.angle_alpha   90.00
_cell.angle_beta   90.00
_cell.angle_gamma   90.00
#
_symmetry.space_group_name_H-M   'P 1'
#
loop_
_entity.id
_entity.type
_entity.pdbx_description
1 polymer ?
#
loop_
_entity_poly.entity_id
_entity_poly.type
_entity_poly.pdbx_seq_one_letter_code
_entity_poly.pdbx_strand_id
1 'polypeptide(L)'
;MMQNMGAKFWGVFEEGTDIDLKENQRTDAFNIYDRRVDRANSELSKILLYQTMTIDNGSSLSQSEVHLEVLKNLIEEIADGLRDMVNGQLIPRMVAHGFPLKGASFEWDYEEDYTPEQMTAIETMLLNNFDVDAGYFEEKYGVKINGRRTYAPVPDGPTDADEEKMMRTLTRFFGQAPRGGGDPFLSDF
;
A
#
# COMPACT_ATOMS: atom_id res chain seq x y z
N MET A 1 -9.82 -23.36 67.67
CA MET A 1 -10.45 -24.58 67.11
C MET A 1 -10.78 -24.44 65.62
N MET A 2 -11.31 -23.30 65.12
CA MET A 2 -11.61 -23.12 63.67
C MET A 2 -10.39 -23.14 62.73
N GLN A 3 -9.19 -22.77 63.21
CA GLN A 3 -7.99 -22.66 62.38
C GLN A 3 -7.52 -24.00 61.78
N ASN A 4 -7.89 -25.13 62.40
CA ASN A 4 -7.59 -26.48 61.91
C ASN A 4 -8.76 -27.15 61.17
N MET A 5 -9.90 -26.46 61.06
CA MET A 5 -11.13 -26.98 60.47
C MET A 5 -11.06 -27.08 58.93
N GLY A 6 -10.18 -26.29 58.30
CA GLY A 6 -9.86 -26.46 56.88
C GLY A 6 -8.94 -27.66 56.58
N ALA A 7 -8.21 -28.16 57.59
CA ALA A 7 -7.27 -29.27 57.44
C ALA A 7 -7.83 -30.62 57.95
N LYS A 8 -8.86 -30.59 58.81
CA LYS A 8 -9.58 -31.78 59.29
C LYS A 8 -11.01 -31.71 58.76
N PHE A 9 -11.43 -32.73 58.03
CA PHE A 9 -12.75 -32.87 57.38
C PHE A 9 -13.96 -32.89 58.34
N TRP A 10 -13.76 -32.62 59.64
CA TRP A 10 -14.79 -32.63 60.67
C TRP A 10 -14.51 -31.56 61.73
N GLY A 11 -15.58 -30.99 62.28
CA GLY A 11 -15.56 -30.04 63.39
C GLY A 11 -16.71 -30.33 64.35
N VAL A 12 -16.49 -30.10 65.65
CA VAL A 12 -17.53 -30.19 66.68
C VAL A 12 -17.94 -28.78 67.03
N PHE A 13 -19.24 -28.51 66.93
CA PHE A 13 -19.84 -27.21 67.24
C PHE A 13 -20.83 -27.37 68.39
N GLU A 14 -20.97 -26.33 69.20
CA GLU A 14 -21.95 -26.31 70.30
C GLU A 14 -23.37 -26.12 69.75
N GLU A 15 -24.35 -26.72 70.43
CA GLU A 15 -25.77 -26.62 70.06
C GLU A 15 -26.22 -25.14 70.05
N GLY A 16 -26.67 -24.65 68.89
CA GLY A 16 -27.05 -23.25 68.67
C GLY A 16 -26.07 -22.41 67.84
N THR A 17 -24.99 -23.01 67.33
CA THR A 17 -24.04 -22.32 66.43
C THR A 17 -24.54 -22.35 64.98
N ASP A 18 -24.70 -21.18 64.36
CA ASP A 18 -25.07 -21.06 62.94
C ASP A 18 -23.80 -21.03 62.06
N ILE A 19 -23.75 -21.88 61.03
CA ILE A 19 -22.58 -22.06 60.17
C ILE A 19 -22.96 -21.61 58.75
N ASP A 20 -22.53 -20.41 58.38
CA ASP A 20 -22.66 -19.90 57.00
C ASP A 20 -21.42 -20.25 56.19
N LEU A 21 -21.54 -21.27 55.33
CA LEU A 21 -20.48 -21.64 54.39
C LEU A 21 -20.54 -20.69 53.19
N LYS A 22 -19.82 -19.58 53.28
CA LYS A 22 -19.74 -18.58 52.20
C LYS A 22 -18.93 -19.12 51.03
N GLU A 23 -19.58 -19.86 50.15
CA GLU A 23 -18.97 -20.37 48.92
C GLU A 23 -18.62 -19.18 48.01
N ASN A 24 -17.35 -19.13 47.58
CA ASN A 24 -16.92 -18.09 46.66
C ASN A 24 -17.47 -18.41 45.27
N GLN A 25 -18.60 -17.80 44.91
CA GLN A 25 -19.21 -17.86 43.58
C GLN A 25 -18.30 -17.16 42.56
N ARG A 26 -17.16 -17.77 42.23
CA ARG A 26 -16.24 -17.36 41.15
C ARG A 26 -16.78 -17.85 39.82
N THR A 27 -18.01 -17.48 39.49
CA THR A 27 -18.69 -17.97 38.28
C THR A 27 -18.11 -17.36 37.00
N ASP A 28 -17.23 -16.36 37.10
CA ASP A 28 -16.71 -15.63 35.94
C ASP A 28 -15.17 -15.53 35.86
N ALA A 29 -14.45 -16.44 36.54
CA ALA A 29 -12.98 -16.42 36.52
C ALA A 29 -12.42 -16.54 35.09
N PHE A 30 -13.07 -17.33 34.23
CA PHE A 30 -12.64 -17.54 32.85
C PHE A 30 -12.67 -16.25 32.02
N ASN A 31 -13.80 -15.53 31.99
CA ASN A 31 -13.90 -14.30 31.20
C ASN A 31 -13.01 -13.18 31.75
N ILE A 32 -12.72 -13.17 33.06
CA ILE A 32 -11.77 -12.22 33.64
C ILE A 32 -10.35 -12.47 33.11
N TYR A 33 -9.92 -13.73 33.04
CA TYR A 33 -8.59 -14.05 32.50
C TYR A 33 -8.52 -13.81 30.99
N ASP A 34 -9.57 -14.20 30.26
CA ASP A 34 -9.67 -13.96 28.81
C ASP A 34 -9.57 -12.46 28.47
N ARG A 35 -10.37 -11.61 29.15
CA ARG A 35 -10.29 -10.15 28.99
C ARG A 35 -8.95 -9.55 29.40
N ARG A 36 -8.24 -10.15 30.36
CA ARG A 36 -6.89 -9.71 30.73
C ARG A 36 -5.87 -10.03 29.65
N VAL A 37 -5.99 -11.20 29.01
CA VAL A 37 -5.14 -11.61 27.90
C VAL A 37 -5.38 -10.70 26.69
N ASP A 38 -6.64 -10.44 26.34
CA ASP A 38 -6.97 -9.54 25.22
C ASP A 38 -6.47 -8.12 25.45
N ARG A 39 -6.60 -7.62 26.68
CA ARG A 39 -6.05 -6.30 27.03
C ARG A 39 -4.53 -6.30 26.96
N ALA A 40 -3.86 -7.34 27.44
CA ALA A 40 -2.40 -7.41 27.36
C ALA A 40 -1.93 -7.44 25.91
N ASN A 41 -2.58 -8.24 25.05
CA ASN A 41 -2.23 -8.33 23.63
C ASN A 41 -2.43 -7.00 22.90
N SER A 42 -3.56 -6.32 23.12
CA SER A 42 -3.84 -5.01 22.50
C SER A 42 -2.94 -3.89 23.03
N GLU A 43 -2.51 -3.90 24.29
CA GLU A 43 -1.54 -2.90 24.76
C GLU A 43 -0.10 -3.20 24.29
N LEU A 44 0.29 -4.48 24.16
CA LEU A 44 1.60 -4.87 23.66
C LEU A 44 1.80 -4.49 22.18
N SER A 45 0.77 -4.68 21.34
CA SER A 45 0.83 -4.30 19.92
C SER A 45 1.09 -2.80 19.76
N LYS A 46 0.44 -1.97 20.58
CA LYS A 46 0.60 -0.50 20.57
C LYS A 46 2.00 -0.07 21.00
N ILE A 47 2.60 -0.72 22.00
CA ILE A 47 3.97 -0.35 22.43
C ILE A 47 4.99 -0.67 21.34
N LEU A 48 4.81 -1.79 20.63
CA LEU A 48 5.80 -2.27 19.68
C LEU A 48 5.70 -1.58 18.32
N LEU A 49 4.48 -1.31 17.85
CA LEU A 49 4.22 -0.69 16.55
C LEU A 49 3.87 0.80 16.64
N TYR A 50 3.64 1.34 17.84
CA TYR A 50 3.21 2.72 18.09
C TYR A 50 1.89 3.14 17.41
N GLN A 51 1.06 2.18 16.97
CA GLN A 51 -0.27 2.47 16.42
C GLN A 51 -1.36 1.57 17.00
N THR A 52 -2.61 2.04 16.95
CA THR A 52 -3.78 1.37 17.54
C THR A 52 -4.72 0.77 16.50
N MET A 53 -5.00 1.45 15.39
CA MET A 53 -6.17 1.10 14.55
C MET A 53 -5.92 0.05 13.48
N THR A 54 -4.75 0.01 12.86
CA THR A 54 -4.47 -0.96 11.78
C THR A 54 -4.48 -2.42 12.26
N ILE A 55 -4.38 -2.65 13.58
CA ILE A 55 -4.45 -3.99 14.19
C ILE A 55 -5.81 -4.27 14.85
N ASP A 56 -6.36 -3.31 15.61
CA ASP A 56 -7.51 -3.61 16.50
C ASP A 56 -8.88 -3.17 15.96
N ASN A 57 -8.97 -2.23 15.00
CA ASN A 57 -10.27 -1.72 14.51
C ASN A 57 -10.22 -1.31 13.03
N GLY A 58 -10.63 -2.21 12.15
CA GLY A 58 -10.73 -1.96 10.71
C GLY A 58 -12.00 -1.22 10.25
N SER A 59 -12.78 -0.60 11.14
CA SER A 59 -14.15 -0.18 10.82
C SER A 59 -14.28 1.19 10.15
N SER A 60 -13.21 1.98 9.99
CA SER A 60 -13.32 3.31 9.38
C SER A 60 -12.08 3.71 8.58
N LEU A 61 -12.28 3.93 7.27
CA LEU A 61 -11.22 4.30 6.32
C LEU A 61 -10.46 5.56 6.75
N SER A 62 -11.18 6.60 7.19
CA SER A 62 -10.58 7.87 7.61
C SER A 62 -9.76 7.74 8.90
N GLN A 63 -10.07 6.78 9.76
CA GLN A 63 -9.24 6.48 10.93
C GLN A 63 -7.96 5.75 10.50
N SER A 64 -8.07 4.78 9.58
CA SER A 64 -6.92 4.09 9.02
C SER A 64 -5.96 5.04 8.28
N GLU A 65 -6.47 6.07 7.59
CA GLU A 65 -5.66 7.09 6.91
C GLU A 65 -4.82 7.92 7.89
N VAL A 66 -5.43 8.45 8.96
CA VAL A 66 -4.70 9.20 10.00
C VAL A 66 -3.65 8.33 10.70
N HIS A 67 -3.97 7.06 10.95
CA HIS A 67 -3.01 6.12 11.54
C HIS A 67 -1.85 5.78 10.61
N LEU A 68 -2.11 5.70 9.31
CA LEU A 68 -1.07 5.54 8.30
C LEU A 68 -0.16 6.77 8.22
N GLU A 69 -0.70 7.98 8.36
CA GLU A 69 0.10 9.21 8.45
C GLU A 69 1.01 9.20 9.69
N VAL A 70 0.47 8.86 10.87
CA VAL A 70 1.26 8.74 12.10
C VAL A 70 2.37 7.69 11.96
N LEU A 71 2.07 6.55 11.31
CA LEU A 71 3.07 5.52 11.03
C LEU A 71 4.18 6.04 10.12
N LYS A 72 3.83 6.75 9.05
CA LYS A 72 4.81 7.34 8.12
C LYS A 72 5.73 8.33 8.85
N ASN A 73 5.16 9.23 9.65
CA ASN A 73 5.94 10.19 10.44
C ASN A 73 6.93 9.50 11.38
N LEU A 74 6.53 8.39 12.00
CA LEU A 74 7.42 7.60 12.86
C LEU A 74 8.55 6.92 12.06
N ILE A 75 8.22 6.36 10.89
CA ILE A 75 9.21 5.74 10.00
C ILE A 75 10.23 6.79 9.54
N GLU A 76 9.76 7.98 9.17
CA GLU A 76 10.61 9.11 8.77
C GLU A 76 11.53 9.56 9.90
N GLU A 77 11.02 9.70 11.13
CA GLU A 77 11.83 10.04 12.31
C GLU A 77 12.93 8.99 12.57
N ILE A 78 12.59 7.70 12.48
CA ILE A 78 13.56 6.60 12.62
C ILE A 78 14.59 6.62 11.48
N ALA A 79 14.15 6.89 10.26
CA ALA A 79 15.03 6.99 9.10
C ALA A 79 16.02 8.15 9.24
N ASP A 80 15.57 9.32 9.68
CA ASP A 80 16.42 10.48 9.96
C ASP A 80 17.41 10.17 11.09
N GLY A 81 16.97 9.53 12.17
CA GLY A 81 17.85 9.09 13.25
C GLY A 81 18.92 8.09 12.80
N LEU A 82 18.57 7.18 11.89
CA LEU A 82 19.53 6.25 11.27
C LEU A 82 20.51 7.00 10.36
N ARG A 83 20.04 7.97 9.58
CA ARG A 83 20.88 8.79 8.72
C ARG A 83 21.93 9.53 9.54
N ASP A 84 21.51 10.16 10.63
CA ASP A 84 22.39 10.88 11.55
C ASP A 84 23.38 9.94 12.24
N MET A 85 22.95 8.74 12.64
CA MET A 85 23.86 7.73 13.21
C MET A 85 24.90 7.29 12.19
N VAL A 86 24.51 7.06 10.94
CA VAL A 86 25.42 6.64 9.87
C VAL A 86 26.44 7.75 9.57
N ASN A 87 25.97 8.98 9.37
CA ASN A 87 26.83 10.12 9.05
C ASN A 87 27.71 10.56 10.23
N GLY A 88 27.17 10.54 11.45
CA GLY A 88 27.85 11.02 12.64
C GLY A 88 28.77 9.99 13.30
N GLN A 89 28.46 8.70 13.19
CA GLN A 89 29.22 7.64 13.88
C GLN A 89 29.83 6.63 12.94
N LEU A 90 29.06 6.07 11.99
CA LEU A 90 29.53 4.96 11.16
C LEU A 90 30.59 5.41 10.15
N ILE A 91 30.28 6.41 9.31
CA ILE A 91 31.17 6.91 8.27
C ILE A 91 32.50 7.41 8.86
N PRO A 92 32.53 8.22 9.93
CA PRO A 92 33.79 8.67 10.53
C PRO A 92 34.64 7.51 11.05
N ARG A 93 34.03 6.48 11.64
CA ARG A 93 34.75 5.28 12.09
C ARG A 93 35.29 4.47 10.92
N MET A 94 34.53 4.31 9.84
CA MET A 94 35.00 3.62 8.62
C MET A 94 36.16 4.38 7.98
N VAL A 95 36.11 5.71 7.90
CA VAL A 95 37.22 6.54 7.41
C VAL A 95 38.47 6.35 8.29
N ALA A 96 38.31 6.29 9.62
CA ALA A 96 39.42 6.02 10.53
C ALA A 96 40.05 4.64 10.32
N HIS A 97 39.25 3.64 9.92
CA HIS A 97 39.71 2.30 9.57
C HIS A 97 40.27 2.17 8.14
N GLY A 98 40.36 3.27 7.37
CA GLY A 98 40.98 3.29 6.05
C GLY A 98 40.03 3.07 4.88
N PHE A 99 38.71 3.09 5.09
CA PHE A 99 37.76 3.06 3.98
C PHE A 99 37.73 4.41 3.22
N PRO A 100 37.65 4.41 1.88
CA PRO A 100 37.67 5.62 1.05
C PRO A 100 36.30 6.33 1.02
N LEU A 101 35.71 6.60 2.18
CA LEU A 101 34.41 7.27 2.32
C LEU A 101 34.56 8.76 2.66
N LYS A 102 35.75 9.34 2.45
CA LYS A 102 35.99 10.76 2.72
C LYS A 102 35.15 11.64 1.79
N GLY A 103 34.26 12.42 2.39
CA GLY A 103 33.37 13.34 1.67
C GLY A 103 32.07 12.70 1.18
N ALA A 104 31.83 11.42 1.48
CA ALA A 104 30.53 10.79 1.22
C ALA A 104 29.59 11.06 2.41
N SER A 105 28.35 11.42 2.11
CA SER A 105 27.24 11.49 3.05
C SER A 105 26.20 10.45 2.67
N PHE A 106 25.59 9.84 3.67
CA PHE A 106 24.44 8.98 3.52
C PHE A 106 23.17 9.85 3.60
N GLU A 107 22.28 9.68 2.62
CA GLU A 107 21.00 10.36 2.51
C GLU A 107 19.97 9.34 2.01
N TRP A 108 18.73 9.44 2.47
CA TRP A 108 17.66 8.58 1.97
C TRP A 108 17.13 9.15 0.65
N ASP A 109 16.81 8.26 -0.28
CA ASP A 109 16.16 8.65 -1.53
C ASP A 109 14.66 8.83 -1.27
N TYR A 110 14.16 10.06 -1.47
CA TYR A 110 12.76 10.43 -1.32
C TYR A 110 12.08 10.66 -2.68
N GLU A 111 12.56 10.03 -3.75
CA GLU A 111 11.84 10.06 -5.01
C GLU A 111 10.38 9.59 -4.81
N GLU A 112 9.45 10.51 -5.05
CA GLU A 112 8.02 10.19 -5.06
C GLU A 112 7.70 9.42 -6.34
N ASP A 113 7.30 8.16 -6.19
CA ASP A 113 6.73 7.37 -7.27
C ASP A 113 5.37 7.95 -7.69
N TYR A 114 5.39 8.90 -8.64
CA TYR A 114 4.16 9.40 -9.24
C TYR A 114 3.50 8.30 -10.08
N THR A 115 2.17 8.20 -9.99
CA THR A 115 1.44 7.30 -10.90
C THR A 115 1.57 7.78 -12.35
N PRO A 116 1.50 6.90 -13.35
CA PRO A 116 1.61 7.29 -14.77
C PRO A 116 0.61 8.38 -15.17
N GLU A 117 -0.59 8.38 -14.56
CA GLU A 117 -1.64 9.37 -14.79
C GLU A 117 -1.27 10.75 -14.23
N GLN A 118 -0.67 10.82 -13.03
CA GLN A 118 -0.20 12.07 -12.45
C GLN A 118 0.99 12.64 -13.22
N MET A 119 1.92 11.77 -13.65
CA MET A 119 3.05 12.17 -14.50
C MET A 119 2.57 12.81 -15.80
N THR A 120 1.65 12.15 -16.52
CA THR A 120 1.10 12.68 -17.78
C THR A 120 0.34 13.99 -17.60
N ALA A 121 -0.39 14.17 -16.48
CA ALA A 121 -1.11 15.41 -16.20
C ALA A 121 -0.16 16.59 -15.93
N ILE A 122 0.88 16.37 -15.13
CA ILE A 122 1.93 17.36 -14.84
C ILE A 122 2.67 17.74 -16.14
N GLU A 123 2.97 16.75 -16.97
CA GLU A 123 3.69 16.98 -18.24
C GLU A 123 2.83 17.69 -19.28
N THR A 124 1.54 17.35 -19.36
CA THR A 124 0.59 18.08 -20.21
C THR A 124 0.45 19.53 -19.74
N MET A 125 0.41 19.78 -18.42
CA MET A 125 0.39 21.15 -17.88
C MET A 125 1.67 21.91 -18.24
N LEU A 126 2.84 21.30 -18.09
CA LEU A 126 4.13 21.92 -18.39
C LEU A 126 4.26 22.25 -19.88
N LEU A 127 3.92 21.30 -20.77
CA LEU A 127 3.99 21.49 -22.22
C LEU A 127 2.98 22.51 -22.77
N ASN A 128 1.83 22.68 -22.12
CA ASN A 128 0.81 23.64 -22.54
C ASN A 128 1.09 25.08 -22.09
N ASN A 129 1.82 25.28 -20.97
CA ASN A 129 2.02 26.59 -20.37
C ASN A 129 3.45 27.13 -20.51
N PHE A 130 4.45 26.28 -20.74
CA PHE A 130 5.86 26.67 -20.80
C PHE A 130 6.59 26.00 -21.98
N ASP A 131 7.55 26.70 -22.59
CA ASP A 131 8.51 26.09 -23.51
C ASP A 131 9.56 25.33 -22.68
N VAL A 132 9.32 24.03 -22.51
CA VAL A 132 10.23 23.12 -21.79
C VAL A 132 11.39 22.74 -22.72
N ASP A 133 12.62 22.91 -22.24
CA ASP A 133 13.82 22.49 -22.96
C ASP A 133 13.89 20.95 -23.04
N ALA A 134 14.39 20.43 -24.16
CA ALA A 134 14.44 19.00 -24.43
C ALA A 134 15.25 18.25 -23.35
N GLY A 135 16.28 18.91 -22.77
CA GLY A 135 17.14 18.35 -21.73
C GLY A 135 16.40 17.89 -20.45
N TYR A 136 15.28 18.52 -20.10
CA TYR A 136 14.49 18.12 -18.92
C TYR A 136 13.93 16.68 -19.05
N PHE A 137 13.48 16.31 -20.26
CA PHE A 137 12.99 14.97 -20.53
C PHE A 137 14.13 13.96 -20.72
N GLU A 138 15.31 14.41 -21.19
CA GLU A 138 16.49 13.53 -21.32
C GLU A 138 17.02 13.10 -19.95
N GLU A 139 17.02 14.00 -18.97
CA GLU A 139 17.45 13.72 -17.60
C GLU A 139 16.43 12.86 -16.84
N LYS A 140 15.13 13.20 -16.96
CA LYS A 140 14.05 12.49 -16.26
C LYS A 140 13.78 11.09 -16.81
N TYR A 141 13.88 10.87 -18.12
CA TYR A 141 13.52 9.60 -18.77
C TYR A 141 14.70 8.86 -19.39
N GLY A 142 15.91 9.45 -19.40
CA GLY A 142 17.07 8.85 -20.06
C GLY A 142 16.96 8.75 -21.59
N VAL A 143 15.95 9.39 -22.19
CA VAL A 143 15.67 9.33 -23.63
C VAL A 143 16.26 10.57 -24.31
N LYS A 144 17.24 10.38 -25.19
CA LYS A 144 17.79 11.48 -26.01
C LYS A 144 16.78 11.98 -27.04
N ILE A 145 16.44 13.26 -26.99
CA ILE A 145 15.48 13.90 -27.87
C ILE A 145 16.23 14.54 -29.05
N ASN A 146 16.22 13.84 -30.19
CA ASN A 146 16.91 14.27 -31.41
C ASN A 146 16.17 15.39 -32.20
N GLY A 147 15.07 15.95 -31.68
CA GLY A 147 14.33 17.10 -32.26
C GLY A 147 12.80 17.05 -32.12
N ARG A 148 12.11 18.20 -32.28
CA ARG A 148 10.63 18.30 -32.28
C ARG A 148 10.08 17.59 -33.52
N ARG A 149 9.22 16.59 -33.34
CA ARG A 149 8.43 16.01 -34.44
C ARG A 149 7.49 17.11 -34.94
N THR A 150 7.66 17.56 -36.18
CA THR A 150 6.67 18.44 -36.83
C THR A 150 5.35 17.68 -36.84
N TYR A 151 4.34 18.20 -36.13
CA TYR A 151 2.98 17.71 -36.25
C TYR A 151 2.56 17.87 -37.71
N ALA A 152 2.55 16.78 -38.46
CA ALA A 152 1.83 16.76 -39.73
C ALA A 152 0.36 17.01 -39.36
N PRO A 153 -0.30 18.04 -39.92
CA PRO A 153 -1.73 18.19 -39.71
C PRO A 153 -2.39 16.88 -40.11
N VAL A 154 -3.21 16.34 -39.19
CA VAL A 154 -4.06 15.19 -39.45
C VAL A 154 -4.81 15.49 -40.75
N PRO A 155 -4.71 14.65 -41.79
CA PRO A 155 -5.51 14.86 -43.00
C PRO A 155 -6.98 14.87 -42.58
N ASP A 156 -7.73 15.89 -43.00
CA ASP A 156 -9.18 15.91 -42.86
C ASP A 156 -9.73 14.57 -43.36
N GLY A 157 -10.69 14.01 -42.61
CA GLY A 157 -11.31 12.72 -42.92
C GLY A 157 -11.80 12.64 -44.37
N PRO A 158 -11.99 11.41 -44.90
CA PRO A 158 -12.27 11.21 -46.32
C PRO A 158 -13.45 12.07 -46.77
N THR A 159 -13.20 12.95 -47.73
CA THR A 159 -14.25 13.72 -48.40
C THR A 159 -15.17 12.79 -49.20
N ASP A 160 -16.47 13.14 -49.29
CA ASP A 160 -17.53 12.35 -49.94
C ASP A 160 -17.18 11.75 -51.32
N ALA A 161 -16.25 12.38 -52.05
CA ALA A 161 -15.74 11.89 -53.34
C ALA A 161 -14.94 10.58 -53.24
N ASP A 162 -14.29 10.32 -52.11
CA ASP A 162 -13.51 9.10 -51.85
C ASP A 162 -14.41 7.93 -51.45
N GLU A 163 -15.52 8.20 -50.75
CA GLU A 163 -16.54 7.20 -50.44
C GLU A 163 -17.26 6.71 -51.70
N GLU A 164 -17.61 7.60 -52.63
CA GLU A 164 -18.28 7.21 -53.88
C GLU A 164 -17.38 6.33 -54.76
N LYS A 165 -16.07 6.63 -54.80
CA LYS A 165 -15.07 5.77 -55.45
C LYS A 165 -14.99 4.41 -54.77
N MET A 166 -14.95 4.37 -53.43
CA MET A 166 -14.86 3.11 -52.69
C MET A 166 -16.11 2.25 -52.92
N MET A 167 -17.30 2.84 -52.89
CA MET A 167 -18.58 2.15 -53.14
C MET A 167 -18.72 1.65 -54.58
N ARG A 168 -18.22 2.41 -55.56
CA ARG A 168 -18.20 1.95 -56.97
C ARG A 168 -17.22 0.80 -57.18
N THR A 169 -16.12 0.79 -56.44
CA THR A 169 -15.11 -0.27 -56.48
C THR A 169 -15.63 -1.55 -55.82
N LEU A 170 -16.27 -1.43 -54.64
CA LEU A 170 -16.91 -2.55 -53.94
C LEU A 170 -18.07 -3.16 -54.75
N THR A 171 -18.90 -2.32 -55.38
CA THR A 171 -20.03 -2.81 -56.21
C THR A 171 -19.55 -3.63 -57.41
N ARG A 172 -18.43 -3.25 -58.04
CA ARG A 172 -17.81 -4.07 -59.10
C ARG A 172 -17.23 -5.38 -58.55
N PHE A 173 -16.63 -5.33 -57.36
CA PHE A 173 -16.01 -6.50 -56.74
C PHE A 173 -17.03 -7.56 -56.34
N PHE A 174 -18.16 -7.16 -55.75
CA PHE A 174 -19.24 -8.07 -55.35
C PHE A 174 -20.21 -8.43 -56.49
N GLY A 175 -20.27 -7.65 -57.56
CA GLY A 175 -21.10 -7.92 -58.74
C GLY A 175 -20.58 -9.05 -59.63
N GLN A 176 -19.34 -9.54 -59.42
CA GLN A 176 -18.70 -10.54 -60.26
C GLN A 176 -18.60 -11.94 -59.61
N ALA A 177 -19.13 -12.13 -58.39
CA ALA A 177 -19.12 -13.43 -57.73
C ALA A 177 -20.29 -14.32 -58.20
N PRO A 178 -20.05 -15.57 -58.67
CA PRO A 178 -21.11 -16.46 -59.11
C PRO A 178 -22.03 -16.84 -57.95
N ARG A 179 -23.35 -16.65 -58.14
CA ARG A 179 -24.38 -17.13 -57.21
C ARG A 179 -24.60 -18.62 -57.44
N GLY A 180 -24.04 -19.48 -56.60
CA GLY A 180 -24.43 -20.89 -56.55
C GLY A 180 -23.32 -21.80 -56.03
N GLY A 181 -23.69 -22.63 -55.04
CA GLY A 181 -22.87 -23.72 -54.53
C GLY A 181 -22.53 -23.53 -53.06
N GLY A 182 -23.29 -24.19 -52.18
CA GLY A 182 -22.94 -24.31 -50.77
C GLY A 182 -21.83 -25.34 -50.62
N ASP A 183 -20.78 -24.95 -49.89
CA ASP A 183 -19.57 -25.76 -49.73
C ASP A 183 -19.33 -26.14 -48.26
N PRO A 184 -18.70 -27.30 -48.01
CA PRO A 184 -19.03 -28.21 -46.91
C PRO A 184 -17.88 -28.35 -45.91
N PHE A 185 -17.62 -27.31 -45.12
CA PHE A 185 -16.49 -27.30 -44.18
C PHE A 185 -16.83 -26.80 -42.78
N LEU A 186 -17.92 -27.32 -42.21
CA LEU A 186 -18.22 -27.22 -40.77
C LEU A 186 -18.86 -28.53 -40.26
N SER A 187 -18.12 -29.63 -40.36
CA SER A 187 -18.33 -30.83 -39.55
C SER A 187 -16.98 -31.44 -39.22
N ASP A 188 -16.35 -30.93 -38.18
CA ASP A 188 -15.51 -31.65 -37.21
C ASP A 188 -14.86 -30.60 -36.31
N PHE A 189 -15.63 -30.18 -35.30
CA PHE A 189 -15.24 -29.83 -33.93
C PHE A 189 -16.48 -29.34 -33.16
#